data_AF-A0A356ETJ9-F1
#
_entry.id   AF-A0A356ETJ9-F1
#
_cell.length_a   1.000
_cell.length_b   1.000
_cell.length_c   1.000
_cell.angle_alpha   90.00
_cell.angle_beta   90.00
_cell.angle_gamma   90.00
#
_symmetry.space_group_name_H-M   'P 1'
#
loop_
_entity.id
_entity.type
_entity.pdbx_description
1 polymer ?
#
loop_
_entity_poly.entity_id
_entity_poly.type
_entity_poly.pdbx_seq_one_letter_code
_entity_poly.pdbx_strand_id
1 'polypeptide(L)'
;MSWAINEKFDVEQQVVRVICHEIARGVWVPGDQMPTPESLARDRILSPRAVESAFARLVEIGLLERSTDGATRVAADARRLAQDQLLRLARAEVDAIRTGLRHAGISAEAVERIFRESPDV
;
A
#
# COMPACT_ATOMS: atom_id res chain seq x y z
N MET A 1 13.26 -8.15 4.68
CA MET A 1 12.38 -7.95 3.50
C MET A 1 12.77 -6.63 2.84
N SER A 2 12.96 -6.62 1.52
CA SER A 2 13.32 -5.41 0.74
C SER A 2 12.03 -4.73 0.26
N TRP A 3 11.89 -3.42 0.45
CA TRP A 3 10.80 -2.64 -0.13
C TRP A 3 11.18 -2.26 -1.56
N ALA A 4 10.44 -2.75 -2.55
CA ALA A 4 10.61 -2.34 -3.94
C ALA A 4 9.92 -0.99 -4.16
N ILE A 5 10.55 0.10 -3.71
CA ILE A 5 10.08 1.47 -3.95
C ILE A 5 10.71 1.99 -5.24
N ASN A 6 9.89 2.58 -6.09
CA ASN A 6 10.30 3.17 -7.36
C ASN A 6 10.14 4.70 -7.28
N GLU A 7 11.26 5.41 -7.41
CA GLU A 7 11.33 6.88 -7.29
C GLU A 7 10.51 7.65 -8.33
N LYS A 8 10.11 7.00 -9.44
CA LYS A 8 9.24 7.62 -10.46
C LYS A 8 7.78 7.72 -10.03
N PHE A 9 7.41 7.04 -8.96
CA PHE A 9 6.06 7.04 -8.42
C PHE A 9 6.03 7.71 -7.05
N ASP A 10 4.84 8.11 -6.63
CA ASP A 10 4.64 8.78 -5.35
C ASP A 10 5.11 7.87 -4.19
N VAL A 11 6.16 8.28 -3.51
CA VAL A 11 6.78 7.53 -2.41
C VAL A 11 5.78 7.37 -1.25
N GLU A 12 4.95 8.38 -0.99
CA GLU A 12 3.93 8.29 0.05
C GLU A 12 2.99 7.10 -0.20
N GLN A 13 2.40 7.03 -1.40
CA GLN A 13 1.47 5.98 -1.77
C GLN A 13 2.10 4.60 -1.72
N GLN A 14 3.36 4.48 -2.13
CA GLN A 14 4.09 3.22 -2.07
C GLN A 14 4.34 2.76 -0.64
N VAL A 15 4.74 3.66 0.27
CA VAL A 15 4.91 3.35 1.69
C VAL A 15 3.58 2.90 2.31
N VAL A 16 2.48 3.63 2.04
CA VAL A 16 1.13 3.24 2.50
C VAL A 16 0.78 1.84 2.00
N ARG A 17 0.97 1.55 0.72
CA ARG A 17 0.65 0.24 0.11
C ARG A 17 1.46 -0.89 0.72
N VAL A 18 2.77 -0.69 0.90
CA VAL A 18 3.66 -1.70 1.48
C VAL A 18 3.28 -1.99 2.93
N ILE A 19 3.05 -0.97 3.76
CA ILE A 19 2.63 -1.17 5.15
C ILE A 19 1.26 -1.87 5.22
N CYS A 20 0.30 -1.50 4.36
CA CYS A 20 -0.97 -2.21 4.27
C CYS A 20 -0.77 -3.69 3.94
N HIS A 21 0.12 -4.00 2.99
CA HIS A 21 0.42 -5.39 2.62
C HIS A 21 1.08 -6.17 3.77
N GLU A 22 2.03 -5.57 4.46
CA GLU A 22 2.69 -6.17 5.63
C GLU A 22 1.71 -6.43 6.78
N ILE A 23 0.82 -5.47 7.11
CA ILE A 23 -0.24 -5.64 8.10
C ILE A 23 -1.23 -6.73 7.69
N ALA A 24 -1.70 -6.72 6.43
CA ALA A 24 -2.65 -7.72 5.93
C ALA A 24 -2.07 -9.15 5.97
N ARG A 25 -0.75 -9.29 5.80
CA ARG A 25 -0.02 -10.56 5.91
C ARG A 25 0.34 -10.93 7.34
N GLY A 26 0.19 -10.02 8.29
CA GLY A 26 0.52 -10.23 9.70
C GLY A 26 2.02 -10.13 10.01
N VAL A 27 2.78 -9.43 9.15
CA VAL A 27 4.16 -9.03 9.45
C VAL A 27 4.15 -8.00 10.58
N TRP A 28 3.19 -7.08 10.54
CA TRP A 28 2.85 -6.18 11.63
C TRP A 28 1.48 -6.57 12.18
N VAL A 29 1.38 -6.75 13.50
CA VAL A 29 0.14 -7.13 14.18
C VAL A 29 -0.35 -6.03 15.12
N PRO A 30 -1.64 -6.01 15.49
CA PRO A 30 -2.18 -5.00 16.39
C PRO A 30 -1.37 -4.82 17.68
N GLY A 31 -1.10 -3.58 18.05
CA GLY A 31 -0.29 -3.20 19.22
C GLY A 31 1.22 -3.11 18.96
N ASP A 32 1.72 -3.66 17.84
CA ASP A 32 3.13 -3.54 17.47
C ASP A 32 3.53 -2.08 17.34
N GLN A 33 4.71 -1.76 17.86
CA GLN A 33 5.29 -0.44 17.74
C GLN A 33 6.00 -0.31 16.39
N MET A 34 5.59 0.67 15.61
CA MET A 34 6.25 1.00 14.34
C MET A 34 7.58 1.72 14.60
N PRO A 35 8.57 1.56 13.71
CA PRO A 35 9.72 2.46 13.65
C PRO A 35 9.26 3.91 13.51
N THR A 36 10.08 4.87 13.96
CA THR A 36 9.78 6.28 13.69
C THR A 36 9.91 6.57 12.20
N PRO A 37 9.19 7.58 11.66
CA PRO A 37 9.31 7.97 10.26
C PRO A 37 10.76 8.22 9.83
N GLU A 38 11.57 8.85 10.69
CA GLU A 38 12.98 9.16 10.43
C GLU A 38 13.85 7.91 10.38
N SER A 39 13.62 6.95 11.30
CA SER A 39 14.34 5.67 11.28
C SER A 39 13.99 4.88 10.03
N LEU A 40 12.70 4.77 9.72
CA LEU A 40 12.23 4.03 8.55
C LEU A 40 12.73 4.66 7.25
N ALA A 41 12.69 5.99 7.15
CA ALA A 41 13.20 6.72 6.00
C ALA A 41 14.70 6.46 5.79
N ARG A 42 15.50 6.48 6.87
CA ARG A 42 16.93 6.16 6.81
C ARG A 42 17.17 4.72 6.38
N ASP A 43 16.49 3.77 7.00
CA ASP A 43 16.68 2.32 6.77
C ASP A 43 16.24 1.88 5.37
N ARG A 44 15.40 2.68 4.71
CA ARG A 44 14.86 2.42 3.38
C ARG A 44 15.33 3.39 2.31
N ILE A 45 16.19 4.35 2.68
CA ILE A 45 16.71 5.40 1.79
C ILE A 45 15.57 6.15 1.10
N LEU A 46 14.57 6.56 1.89
CA LEU A 46 13.40 7.30 1.45
C LEU A 46 13.44 8.75 1.95
N SER A 47 12.68 9.62 1.29
CA SER A 47 12.46 10.99 1.77
C SER A 47 11.71 10.97 3.11
N PRO A 48 12.26 11.54 4.20
CA PRO A 48 11.61 11.58 5.51
C PRO A 48 10.21 12.20 5.46
N ARG A 49 10.07 13.30 4.71
CA ARG A 49 8.77 13.98 4.52
C ARG A 49 7.71 13.07 3.89
N ALA A 50 8.10 12.23 2.93
CA ALA A 50 7.17 11.31 2.29
C ALA A 50 6.74 10.18 3.26
N VAL A 51 7.67 9.69 4.07
CA VAL A 51 7.38 8.68 5.10
C VAL A 51 6.49 9.26 6.20
N GLU A 52 6.75 10.49 6.66
CA GLU A 52 5.90 11.20 7.61
C GLU A 52 4.48 11.38 7.07
N SER A 53 4.34 11.81 5.82
CA SER A 53 3.03 11.95 5.14
C SER A 53 2.31 10.60 5.08
N ALA A 54 3.03 9.52 4.73
CA ALA A 54 2.46 8.19 4.69
C ALA A 54 1.99 7.70 6.07
N PHE A 55 2.76 7.98 7.13
CA PHE A 55 2.37 7.66 8.51
C PHE A 55 1.14 8.45 8.94
N ALA A 56 1.09 9.75 8.63
CA ALA A 56 -0.10 10.57 8.90
C ALA A 56 -1.33 10.00 8.19
N ARG A 57 -1.18 9.60 6.91
CA ARG A 57 -2.26 8.99 6.14
C ARG A 57 -2.71 7.65 6.73
N LEU A 58 -1.77 6.80 7.17
CA LEU A 58 -2.06 5.51 7.80
C LEU A 58 -2.80 5.68 9.13
N VAL A 59 -2.49 6.74 9.89
CA VAL A 59 -3.24 7.11 11.10
C VAL A 59 -4.64 7.60 10.75
N GLU A 60 -4.77 8.46 9.73
CA GLU A 60 -6.06 8.98 9.28
C GLU A 60 -7.03 7.88 8.86
N ILE A 61 -6.54 6.83 8.18
CA ILE A 61 -7.36 5.69 7.75
C ILE A 61 -7.49 4.58 8.80
N GLY A 62 -6.99 4.80 10.03
CA GLY A 62 -7.15 3.91 11.18
C GLY A 62 -6.31 2.63 11.13
N LEU A 63 -5.28 2.58 10.29
CA LEU A 63 -4.33 1.46 10.21
C LEU A 63 -3.24 1.56 11.27
N LEU A 64 -2.85 2.79 11.60
CA LEU A 64 -1.94 3.10 12.70
C LEU A 64 -2.64 4.03 13.70
N GLU A 65 -2.10 4.11 14.90
CA GLU A 65 -2.54 5.02 15.95
C GLU A 65 -1.34 5.61 16.71
N ARG A 66 -1.50 6.82 17.25
CA ARG A 66 -0.51 7.43 18.13
C ARG A 66 -0.87 7.12 19.57
N SER A 67 0.02 6.44 20.29
CA SER A 67 -0.16 6.15 21.71
C SER A 67 0.17 7.36 22.59
N THR A 68 -0.28 7.32 23.84
CA THR A 68 -0.10 8.41 24.82
C THR A 68 1.36 8.67 25.18
N ASP A 69 2.25 7.70 24.97
CA ASP A 69 3.71 7.81 25.12
C ASP A 69 4.39 8.44 23.88
N GLY A 70 3.62 8.82 22.85
CA GLY A 70 4.12 9.42 21.61
C GLY A 70 4.57 8.42 20.55
N ALA A 71 4.54 7.11 20.83
CA ALA A 71 4.87 6.10 19.83
C ALA A 71 3.74 5.93 18.79
N THR A 72 4.08 5.39 17.62
CA THR A 72 3.09 4.98 16.62
C THR A 72 2.94 3.47 16.66
N ARG A 73 1.71 2.97 16.70
CA ARG A 73 1.39 1.55 16.82
C ARG A 73 0.39 1.10 15.77
N VAL A 74 0.36 -0.19 15.50
CA VAL A 74 -0.67 -0.81 14.65
C VAL A 74 -2.00 -0.84 15.40
N ALA A 75 -3.05 -0.32 14.79
CA ALA A 75 -4.37 -0.25 15.42
C ALA A 75 -5.02 -1.64 15.58
N ALA A 76 -5.99 -1.76 16.50
CA ALA A 76 -6.70 -3.01 16.80
C ALA A 76 -7.31 -3.69 15.55
N ASP A 77 -8.00 -2.91 14.72
CA ASP A 77 -8.71 -3.40 13.52
C ASP A 77 -7.85 -3.33 12.23
N ALA A 78 -6.56 -3.01 12.36
CA ALA A 78 -5.70 -2.67 11.22
C ALA A 78 -5.63 -3.77 10.16
N ARG A 79 -5.67 -5.05 10.55
CA ARG A 79 -5.61 -6.17 9.58
C ARG A 79 -6.79 -6.18 8.63
N ARG A 80 -8.02 -6.03 9.14
CA ARG A 80 -9.23 -5.99 8.32
C ARG A 80 -9.21 -4.75 7.42
N LEU A 81 -8.90 -3.60 8.00
CA LEU A 81 -8.80 -2.33 7.26
C LEU A 81 -7.74 -2.38 6.16
N ALA A 82 -6.61 -3.05 6.41
CA ALA A 82 -5.55 -3.26 5.41
C ALA A 82 -6.05 -4.07 4.23
N GLN A 83 -6.80 -5.15 4.48
CA GLN A 83 -7.37 -5.98 3.43
C GLN A 83 -8.38 -5.20 2.59
N ASP A 84 -9.28 -4.45 3.24
CA ASP A 84 -10.26 -3.59 2.56
C ASP A 84 -9.55 -2.52 1.70
N GLN A 85 -8.49 -1.91 2.23
CA GLN A 85 -7.70 -0.91 1.53
C GLN A 85 -6.97 -1.49 0.32
N LEU A 86 -6.36 -2.68 0.45
CA LEU A 86 -5.69 -3.37 -0.67
C LEU A 86 -6.68 -3.73 -1.77
N LEU A 87 -7.87 -4.20 -1.42
CA LEU A 87 -8.93 -4.50 -2.38
C LEU A 87 -9.38 -3.23 -3.13
N ARG A 88 -9.52 -2.11 -2.40
CA ARG A 88 -9.84 -0.80 -2.99
C ARG A 88 -8.78 -0.34 -3.99
N LEU A 89 -7.50 -0.47 -3.62
CA LEU A 89 -6.37 -0.12 -4.50
C LEU A 89 -6.34 -1.00 -5.75
N ALA A 90 -6.48 -2.32 -5.59
CA ALA A 90 -6.53 -3.26 -6.71
C ALA A 90 -7.70 -2.94 -7.65
N ARG A 91 -8.87 -2.59 -7.11
CA ARG A 91 -10.04 -2.22 -7.92
C ARG A 91 -9.78 -0.96 -8.76
N ALA A 92 -9.15 0.05 -8.16
CA ALA A 92 -8.78 1.27 -8.86
C ALA A 92 -7.76 1.01 -9.98
N GLU A 93 -6.77 0.13 -9.74
CA GLU A 93 -5.80 -0.28 -10.76
C GLU A 93 -6.49 -1.00 -11.92
N VAL A 94 -7.38 -1.95 -11.64
CA VAL A 94 -8.18 -2.65 -12.66
C VAL A 94 -9.04 -1.66 -13.46
N ASP A 95 -9.66 -0.69 -12.81
CA ASP A 95 -10.48 0.33 -13.49
C ASP A 95 -9.65 1.25 -14.39
N ALA A 96 -8.44 1.63 -13.96
CA ALA A 96 -7.50 2.40 -14.77
C ALA A 96 -7.07 1.61 -16.01
N ILE A 97 -6.69 0.34 -15.84
CA ILE A 97 -6.33 -0.56 -16.95
C ILE A 97 -7.50 -0.70 -17.92
N ARG A 98 -8.70 -1.00 -17.41
CA ARG A 98 -9.92 -1.13 -18.22
C ARG A 98 -10.20 0.13 -19.04
N THR A 99 -9.96 1.30 -18.46
CA THR A 99 -10.12 2.59 -19.14
C THR A 99 -9.08 2.78 -20.24
N GLY A 100 -7.81 2.45 -19.97
CA GLY A 100 -6.75 2.48 -20.98
C GLY A 100 -7.02 1.54 -22.17
N LEU A 101 -7.47 0.31 -21.90
CA LEU A 101 -7.82 -0.67 -22.93
C LEU A 101 -8.96 -0.18 -23.83
N ARG A 102 -10.01 0.42 -23.24
CA ARG A 102 -11.10 1.04 -24.01
C ARG A 102 -10.60 2.15 -24.92
N HIS A 103 -9.75 3.05 -24.42
CA HIS A 103 -9.19 4.14 -25.24
C HIS A 103 -8.28 3.63 -26.36
N ALA A 104 -7.61 2.49 -26.15
CA ALA A 104 -6.81 1.83 -27.18
C ALA A 104 -7.64 1.02 -28.20
N GLY A 105 -8.97 0.94 -28.04
CA GLY A 105 -9.85 0.17 -28.93
C GLY A 105 -9.71 -1.35 -28.77
N ILE A 106 -9.18 -1.83 -27.64
CA ILE A 106 -8.99 -3.26 -27.38
C ILE A 106 -10.30 -3.85 -26.87
N SER A 107 -10.80 -4.90 -27.54
CA SER A 107 -12.05 -5.57 -27.18
C SER A 107 -11.89 -6.43 -25.91
N ALA A 108 -13.01 -6.72 -25.25
CA ALA A 108 -13.03 -7.63 -24.10
C ALA A 108 -12.50 -9.03 -24.47
N GLU A 109 -12.82 -9.55 -25.67
CA GLU A 109 -12.31 -10.87 -26.09
C GLU A 109 -10.79 -10.87 -26.27
N ALA A 110 -10.21 -9.75 -26.74
CA ALA A 110 -8.76 -9.63 -26.86
C ALA A 110 -8.08 -9.62 -25.49
N VAL A 111 -8.68 -8.97 -24.49
CA VAL A 111 -8.20 -8.98 -23.09
C VAL A 111 -8.30 -10.38 -22.48
N GLU A 112 -9.43 -11.07 -22.66
CA GLU A 112 -9.59 -12.47 -22.21
C GLU A 112 -8.57 -13.41 -22.83
N ARG A 113 -8.22 -13.21 -24.10
CA ARG A 113 -7.17 -13.99 -24.78
C ARG A 113 -5.81 -13.79 -24.12
N ILE A 114 -5.45 -12.53 -23.81
CA ILE A 114 -4.18 -12.19 -23.12
C ILE A 114 -4.09 -12.90 -21.76
N PHE A 115 -5.13 -12.86 -20.93
CA PHE A 115 -5.14 -13.56 -19.64
C PHE A 115 -5.04 -15.08 -19.77
N ARG A 116 -5.64 -15.66 -20.82
CA ARG A 116 -5.59 -17.11 -21.06
C ARG A 116 -4.19 -17.58 -21.50
N GLU A 117 -3.48 -16.74 -22.24
CA GLU A 117 -2.13 -17.03 -22.73
C GLU A 117 -1.05 -16.78 -21.66
N SER A 118 -1.39 -16.12 -20.54
CA SER A 118 -0.48 -15.83 -19.42
C SER A 118 -1.17 -16.09 -18.06
N PRO A 119 -1.23 -17.36 -17.59
CA PRO A 119 -2.04 -17.75 -16.44
C PRO A 119 -1.48 -17.38 -15.04
N ASP A 120 -0.28 -16.79 -14.93
CA ASP A 120 0.39 -16.51 -13.64
C ASP A 120 0.01 -15.16 -12.99
N VAL A 121 -1.28 -14.80 -12.96
CA VAL A 121 -1.79 -13.64 -12.17
C VAL A 121 -2.80 -14.09 -11.14
#